data_AF-A0A2Z2K9J2-F1
#
_entry.id   AF-A0A2Z2K9J2-F1
#
_cell.length_a   1.000
_cell.length_b   1.000
_cell.length_c   1.000
_cell.angle_alpha   90.00
_cell.angle_beta   90.00
_cell.angle_gamma   90.00
#
_symmetry.space_group_name_H-M   'P 1'
#
loop_
_entity.id
_entity.type
_entity.pdbx_description
1 polymer ?
#
loop_
_entity_poly.entity_id
_entity_poly.type
_entity_poly.pdbx_seq_one_letter_code
_entity_poly.pdbx_strand_id
1 'polypeptide(L)'
;MRQKYSLPAAAALAVLTLALTACSGNSPAAAPSEPAATTTPAPTETAVTTTPAPVPTETAATPSLSPSSEAQPQVLQGKGIYLGQIDNHSVEIQTEEGPTAFELGAGTETAPEKLNTDDTVTFEYVEKAIEGDSSVKQRILSRLTLEEQGS
;
A
#
# COMPACT_ATOMS: atom_id res chain seq x y z
N MET A 1 41.13 19.26 29.12
CA MET A 1 40.38 19.97 30.18
C MET A 1 38.90 19.90 29.81
N ARG A 2 38.04 19.38 30.71
CA ARG A 2 36.61 19.16 30.46
C ARG A 2 35.82 20.40 30.86
N GLN A 3 35.22 21.09 29.90
CA GLN A 3 34.25 22.14 30.18
C GLN A 3 32.86 21.51 30.29
N LYS A 4 32.41 21.39 31.55
CA LYS A 4 31.03 21.06 31.92
C LYS A 4 30.26 22.37 31.95
N TYR A 5 29.28 22.53 31.07
CA TYR A 5 28.31 23.62 31.18
C TYR A 5 26.95 23.06 31.54
N SER A 6 26.54 23.43 32.75
CA SER A 6 25.31 23.12 33.46
C SER A 6 24.11 23.84 32.85
N LEU A 7 23.00 23.11 32.67
CA LEU A 7 21.67 23.67 32.41
C LEU A 7 21.19 24.54 33.58
N PRO A 8 20.60 25.72 33.33
CA PRO A 8 19.56 26.28 34.18
C PRO A 8 18.18 25.98 33.61
N ALA A 9 17.35 25.37 34.46
CA ALA A 9 15.90 25.23 34.28
C ALA A 9 15.23 26.61 34.17
N ALA A 10 14.29 26.76 33.23
CA ALA A 10 13.39 27.90 33.20
C ALA A 10 12.00 27.49 32.68
N ALA A 11 11.06 27.51 33.64
CA ALA A 11 9.66 27.91 33.55
C ALA A 11 8.75 27.25 32.50
N ALA A 12 7.84 26.42 33.01
CA ALA A 12 6.58 26.07 32.40
C ALA A 12 5.73 27.31 32.07
N LEU A 13 5.16 27.33 30.87
CA LEU A 13 4.02 28.18 30.54
C LEU A 13 3.03 27.33 29.74
N ALA A 14 2.09 26.73 30.48
CA ALA A 14 0.94 26.05 29.93
C ALA A 14 -0.03 27.08 29.36
N VAL A 15 -0.35 26.99 28.07
CA VAL A 15 -1.58 27.55 27.51
C VAL A 15 -2.25 26.46 26.70
N LEU A 16 -3.21 25.81 27.36
CA LEU A 16 -4.13 24.82 26.83
C LEU A 16 -5.26 25.56 26.12
N THR A 17 -5.34 25.51 24.78
CA THR A 17 -6.53 25.92 24.03
C THR A 17 -7.07 24.73 23.25
N LEU A 18 -7.89 23.91 23.92
CA LEU A 18 -8.77 22.94 23.26
C LEU A 18 -9.98 23.69 22.67
N ALA A 19 -10.07 23.75 21.35
CA ALA A 19 -11.31 24.03 20.64
C ALA A 19 -11.80 22.74 19.97
N LEU A 20 -12.41 21.85 20.76
CA LEU A 20 -13.19 20.74 20.22
C LEU A 20 -14.59 21.26 19.91
N THR A 21 -14.80 21.71 18.66
CA THR A 21 -16.14 21.96 18.14
C THR A 21 -16.87 20.63 18.03
N ALA A 22 -17.83 20.46 18.93
CA ALA A 22 -18.78 19.36 18.96
C ALA A 22 -19.62 19.34 17.66
N CYS A 23 -19.41 18.33 16.82
CA CYS A 23 -20.48 17.80 15.97
C CYS A 23 -21.30 16.82 16.83
N SER A 24 -22.17 17.38 17.68
CA SER A 24 -23.20 16.64 18.38
C SER A 24 -24.38 16.43 17.44
N GLY A 25 -24.37 15.31 16.72
CA GLY A 25 -25.51 14.82 15.94
C GLY A 25 -26.35 13.88 16.80
N ASN A 26 -27.38 14.43 17.43
CA ASN A 26 -28.38 13.71 18.22
C ASN A 26 -29.35 12.94 17.31
N SER A 27 -29.20 11.62 17.19
CA SER A 27 -30.27 10.71 16.74
C SER A 27 -30.59 9.71 17.84
N PRO A 28 -31.84 9.64 18.32
CA PRO A 28 -32.19 8.77 19.44
C PRO A 28 -32.17 7.30 19.05
N ALA A 29 -31.73 6.49 20.01
CA ALA A 29 -31.82 5.04 20.00
C ALA A 29 -33.28 4.57 19.85
N ALA A 30 -33.50 3.64 18.92
CA ALA A 30 -34.62 2.72 18.94
C ALA A 30 -34.12 1.34 18.49
N ALA A 31 -34.17 0.38 19.39
CA ALA A 31 -34.25 -1.04 19.11
C ALA A 31 -35.54 -1.56 19.80
N PRO A 32 -36.10 -2.74 19.49
CA PRO A 32 -35.79 -3.74 18.46
C PRO A 32 -37.05 -4.16 17.65
N SER A 33 -36.89 -4.85 16.51
CA SER A 33 -37.94 -5.72 15.95
C SER A 33 -37.33 -6.72 14.96
N GLU A 34 -37.22 -7.99 15.37
CA GLU A 34 -37.36 -9.12 14.45
C GLU A 34 -38.81 -9.17 13.97
N PRO A 35 -39.04 -9.48 12.69
CA PRO A 35 -39.76 -10.72 12.41
C PRO A 35 -39.27 -11.49 11.16
N ALA A 36 -39.24 -12.81 11.34
CA ALA A 36 -39.73 -13.87 10.44
C ALA A 36 -39.47 -13.81 8.91
N ALA A 37 -38.69 -14.80 8.48
CA ALA A 37 -39.03 -15.83 7.48
C ALA A 37 -39.35 -15.47 6.02
N THR A 38 -38.64 -16.19 5.13
CA THR A 38 -39.05 -16.70 3.80
C THR A 38 -39.45 -15.72 2.71
N THR A 39 -38.73 -15.73 1.59
CA THR A 39 -39.22 -16.32 0.32
C THR A 39 -38.18 -16.20 -0.81
N THR A 40 -37.87 -17.36 -1.40
CA THR A 40 -37.30 -17.56 -2.73
C THR A 40 -38.24 -16.98 -3.81
N PRO A 41 -37.69 -16.40 -4.89
CA PRO A 41 -38.01 -16.96 -6.21
C PRO A 41 -36.79 -17.01 -7.17
N ALA A 42 -36.77 -18.08 -7.96
CA ALA A 42 -35.94 -18.23 -9.16
C ALA A 42 -36.49 -17.42 -10.35
N PRO A 43 -35.63 -17.11 -11.34
CA PRO A 43 -36.04 -17.15 -12.74
C PRO A 43 -35.05 -18.02 -13.56
N THR A 44 -35.51 -19.08 -14.22
CA THR A 44 -36.08 -19.12 -15.59
C THR A 44 -34.99 -19.10 -16.67
N GLU A 45 -34.79 -20.27 -17.27
CA GLU A 45 -34.19 -20.46 -18.59
C GLU A 45 -34.84 -19.55 -19.62
N THR A 46 -34.06 -18.94 -20.50
CA THR A 46 -34.50 -18.66 -21.87
C THR A 46 -33.28 -18.70 -22.79
N ALA A 47 -33.21 -19.78 -23.56
CA ALA A 47 -32.39 -19.89 -24.76
C ALA A 47 -32.85 -18.87 -25.81
N VAL A 48 -31.91 -18.18 -26.45
CA VAL A 48 -32.16 -17.41 -27.67
C VAL A 48 -31.16 -17.80 -28.75
N THR A 49 -31.73 -18.35 -29.81
CA THR A 49 -31.15 -18.65 -31.11
C THR A 49 -30.86 -17.36 -31.88
N THR A 50 -29.67 -17.20 -32.48
CA THR A 50 -29.52 -16.42 -33.73
C THR A 50 -28.32 -16.91 -34.56
N THR A 51 -28.62 -17.34 -35.78
CA THR A 51 -27.75 -17.41 -36.98
C THR A 51 -27.78 -16.01 -37.62
N PRO A 52 -26.70 -15.42 -38.21
CA PRO A 52 -26.14 -15.89 -39.49
C PRO A 52 -24.63 -15.64 -39.76
N ALA A 53 -24.12 -16.31 -40.80
CA ALA A 53 -22.89 -15.94 -41.53
C ALA A 53 -23.16 -14.74 -42.46
N PRO A 54 -22.17 -13.90 -42.82
CA PRO A 54 -21.22 -14.25 -43.89
C PRO A 54 -19.79 -13.67 -43.77
N VAL A 55 -18.87 -14.24 -44.57
CA VAL A 55 -17.50 -13.77 -44.86
C VAL A 55 -17.47 -12.56 -45.82
N PRO A 56 -16.45 -11.70 -45.72
CA PRO A 56 -15.44 -11.58 -46.80
C PRO A 56 -14.00 -11.59 -46.22
N THR A 57 -13.03 -12.33 -46.76
CA THR A 57 -12.19 -12.07 -47.96
C THR A 57 -11.22 -10.88 -47.82
N GLU A 58 -9.95 -11.26 -47.64
CA GLU A 58 -8.68 -10.67 -48.11
C GLU A 58 -8.01 -9.43 -47.46
N THR A 59 -6.76 -9.68 -47.06
CA THR A 59 -5.56 -8.85 -47.27
C THR A 59 -5.34 -7.63 -46.37
N ALA A 60 -4.60 -7.85 -45.28
CA ALA A 60 -3.24 -7.34 -45.10
C ALA A 60 -2.69 -7.85 -43.75
N ALA A 61 -1.96 -8.97 -43.76
CA ALA A 61 -1.21 -9.39 -42.59
C ALA A 61 0.04 -8.50 -42.44
N THR A 62 -0.15 -7.31 -41.87
CA THR A 62 0.92 -6.66 -41.10
C THR A 62 1.31 -7.63 -39.98
N PRO A 63 2.61 -7.89 -39.73
CA PRO A 63 3.00 -8.66 -38.56
C PRO A 63 2.50 -7.93 -37.31
N SER A 64 1.45 -8.48 -36.72
CA SER A 64 1.01 -8.16 -35.37
C SER A 64 2.13 -8.55 -34.42
N LEU A 65 3.03 -7.59 -34.16
CA LEU A 65 3.94 -7.67 -33.03
C LEU A 65 3.17 -7.23 -31.80
N SER A 66 2.25 -8.07 -31.37
CA SER A 66 1.82 -8.10 -29.98
C SER A 66 2.75 -9.04 -29.23
N PRO A 67 3.75 -8.55 -28.48
CA PRO A 67 4.07 -9.21 -27.25
C PRO A 67 3.03 -8.73 -26.23
N SER A 68 1.94 -9.49 -26.07
CA SER A 68 1.42 -9.70 -24.72
C SER A 68 2.47 -10.52 -23.98
N SER A 69 3.59 -9.87 -23.67
CA SER A 69 4.53 -10.39 -22.70
C SER A 69 3.83 -10.14 -21.38
N GLU A 70 3.38 -11.21 -20.73
CA GLU A 70 3.20 -11.18 -19.29
C GLU A 70 4.57 -10.79 -18.71
N ALA A 71 4.77 -9.49 -18.49
CA ALA A 71 6.01 -8.94 -18.04
C ALA A 71 6.27 -9.56 -16.66
N GLN A 72 7.30 -10.41 -16.60
CA GLN A 72 7.82 -10.90 -15.34
C GLN A 72 8.10 -9.66 -14.47
N PRO A 73 7.64 -9.62 -13.20
CA PRO A 73 7.80 -8.45 -12.37
C PRO A 73 9.29 -8.12 -12.24
N GLN A 74 9.68 -6.94 -12.70
CA GLN A 74 11.05 -6.46 -12.61
C GLN A 74 11.38 -6.20 -11.14
N VAL A 75 12.46 -6.82 -10.64
CA VAL A 75 13.01 -6.49 -9.33
C VAL A 75 13.80 -5.19 -9.44
N LEU A 76 13.40 -4.20 -8.64
CA LEU A 76 14.02 -2.89 -8.50
C LEU A 76 14.87 -2.87 -7.23
N GLN A 77 15.89 -2.04 -7.22
CA GLN A 77 16.77 -1.84 -6.07
C GLN A 77 16.70 -0.39 -5.60
N GLY A 78 16.85 -0.19 -4.29
CA GLY A 78 16.83 1.14 -3.69
C GLY A 78 17.75 1.25 -2.48
N LYS A 79 18.04 2.49 -2.12
CA LYS A 79 18.73 2.89 -0.90
C LYS A 79 17.93 4.01 -0.25
N GLY A 80 17.91 4.05 1.08
CA GLY A 80 17.20 5.09 1.81
C GLY A 80 17.49 5.06 3.30
N ILE A 81 16.75 5.88 4.05
CA ILE A 81 16.79 5.90 5.50
C ILE A 81 15.52 5.25 6.03
N TYR A 82 15.66 4.23 6.87
CA TYR A 82 14.53 3.55 7.48
C TYR A 82 13.87 4.45 8.53
N LEU A 83 12.57 4.72 8.37
CA LEU A 83 11.81 5.58 9.27
C LEU A 83 11.05 4.77 10.33
N GLY A 84 10.63 3.55 10.02
CA GLY A 84 9.93 2.65 10.94
C GLY A 84 8.91 1.75 10.26
N GLN A 85 8.17 0.99 11.07
CA GLN A 85 6.97 0.27 10.63
C GLN A 85 5.74 1.18 10.72
N ILE A 86 4.91 1.17 9.68
CA ILE A 86 3.58 1.81 9.68
C ILE A 86 2.57 0.88 10.37
N ASP A 87 2.66 -0.41 10.03
CA ASP A 87 1.91 -1.53 10.59
C ASP A 87 2.76 -2.83 10.48
N ASN A 88 2.20 -3.97 10.88
CA ASN A 88 2.90 -5.26 10.86
C ASN A 88 3.24 -5.78 9.45
N HIS A 89 2.75 -5.13 8.40
CA HIS A 89 2.92 -5.52 7.01
C HIS A 89 3.63 -4.45 6.18
N SER A 90 3.99 -3.31 6.76
CA SER A 90 4.49 -2.18 5.98
C SER A 90 5.54 -1.38 6.73
N VAL A 91 6.57 -0.94 6.01
CA VAL A 91 7.61 -0.03 6.49
C VAL A 91 7.58 1.27 5.71
N GLU A 92 8.10 2.33 6.32
CA GLU A 92 8.36 3.60 5.65
C GLU A 92 9.87 3.82 5.52
N ILE A 93 10.31 4.18 4.31
CA ILE A 93 11.70 4.50 3.99
C ILE A 93 11.73 5.89 3.35
N GLN A 94 12.59 6.76 3.86
CA GLN A 94 12.92 8.02 3.21
C GLN A 94 13.78 7.71 1.98
N THR A 95 13.18 7.89 0.80
CA THR A 95 13.85 7.79 -0.51
C THR A 95 14.19 9.19 -1.03
N GLU A 96 14.78 9.27 -2.22
CA GLU A 96 15.03 10.53 -2.93
C GLU A 96 13.72 11.28 -3.26
N GLU A 97 12.62 10.57 -3.45
CA GLU A 97 11.30 11.14 -3.77
C GLU A 97 10.52 11.59 -2.53
N GLY A 98 10.96 11.19 -1.33
CA GLY A 98 10.25 11.43 -0.08
C GLY A 98 10.06 10.19 0.77
N PRO A 99 9.38 10.30 1.93
CA PRO A 99 8.90 9.15 2.68
C PRO A 99 8.02 8.28 1.80
N THR A 100 8.40 7.01 1.66
CA THR A 100 7.74 6.05 0.77
C THR A 100 7.41 4.79 1.55
N ALA A 101 6.15 4.38 1.48
CA ALA A 101 5.69 3.14 2.08
C ALA A 101 6.01 1.94 1.18
N PHE A 102 6.46 0.86 1.82
CA PHE A 102 6.69 -0.43 1.18
C PHE A 102 6.03 -1.55 1.99
N GLU A 103 5.32 -2.45 1.31
CA GLU A 103 4.78 -3.67 1.91
C GLU A 103 5.92 -4.67 2.14
N LEU A 104 5.88 -5.38 3.27
CA LEU A 104 6.76 -6.50 3.59
C LEU A 104 6.32 -7.72 2.79
N GLY A 105 7.12 -8.09 1.78
CA GLY A 105 6.93 -9.34 1.05
C GLY A 105 7.59 -10.54 1.73
N ALA A 106 7.43 -11.70 1.09
CA ALA A 106 7.88 -12.98 1.63
C ALA A 106 9.37 -12.96 2.03
N GLY A 107 9.65 -13.32 3.29
CA GLY A 107 11.00 -13.40 3.83
C GLY A 107 11.56 -12.07 4.38
N THR A 108 10.76 -10.99 4.37
CA THR A 108 11.16 -9.68 4.92
C THR A 108 10.50 -9.35 6.26
N GLU A 109 9.60 -10.19 6.76
CA GLU A 109 8.72 -9.92 7.90
C GLU A 109 9.48 -9.61 9.20
N THR A 110 10.66 -10.20 9.37
CA THR A 110 11.51 -10.00 10.57
C THR A 110 12.63 -8.99 10.35
N ALA A 111 12.80 -8.46 9.14
CA ALA A 111 13.84 -7.47 8.87
C ALA A 111 13.68 -6.19 9.73
N PRO A 112 12.47 -5.64 9.93
CA PRO A 112 12.27 -4.46 10.78
C PRO A 112 12.75 -4.61 12.22
N GLU A 113 12.72 -5.83 12.78
CA GLU A 113 13.13 -6.09 14.17
C GLU A 113 14.62 -5.84 14.41
N LYS A 114 15.41 -5.76 13.34
CA LYS A 114 16.87 -5.57 13.39
C LYS A 114 17.29 -4.14 13.03
N LEU A 115 16.33 -3.29 12.69
CA LEU A 115 16.59 -1.92 12.22
C LEU A 115 16.08 -0.92 13.25
N ASN A 116 16.81 0.18 13.39
CA ASN A 116 16.41 1.35 14.16
C ASN A 116 16.03 2.46 13.19
N THR A 117 15.14 3.35 13.62
CA THR A 117 14.90 4.60 12.89
C THR A 117 16.23 5.31 12.63
N ASP A 118 16.34 5.91 11.44
CA ASP A 118 17.53 6.58 10.90
C ASP A 118 18.64 5.65 10.38
N ASP A 119 18.47 4.33 10.44
CA ASP A 119 19.39 3.39 9.80
C ASP A 119 19.39 3.56 8.28
N THR A 120 20.58 3.62 7.69
CA THR A 120 20.70 3.58 6.22
C THR A 120 20.51 2.15 5.75
N VAL A 121 19.61 1.96 4.78
CA VAL A 121 19.22 0.63 4.29
C VAL A 121 19.39 0.52 2.79
N THR A 122 19.67 -0.70 2.34
CA THR A 122 19.52 -1.13 0.94
C THR A 122 18.37 -2.12 0.86
N PHE A 123 17.61 -2.07 -0.22
CA PHE A 123 16.42 -2.87 -0.37
C PHE A 123 16.14 -3.25 -1.82
N GLU A 124 15.40 -4.34 -2.00
CA GLU A 124 14.90 -4.81 -3.29
C GLU A 124 13.37 -4.90 -3.22
N TYR A 125 12.69 -4.52 -4.29
CA TYR A 125 11.22 -4.54 -4.34
C TYR A 125 10.70 -4.77 -5.75
N VAL A 126 9.41 -5.12 -5.84
CA VAL A 126 8.66 -5.16 -7.09
C VAL A 126 7.50 -4.17 -7.03
N GLU A 127 7.12 -3.64 -8.18
CA GLU A 127 5.91 -2.81 -8.30
C GLU A 127 4.75 -3.62 -8.88
N LYS A 128 3.64 -3.63 -8.16
CA LYS A 128 2.40 -4.28 -8.59
C LYS A 128 1.30 -3.23 -8.76
N ALA A 129 0.63 -3.23 -9.91
CA ALA A 129 -0.55 -2.39 -10.09
C ALA A 129 -1.67 -2.81 -9.12
N ILE A 130 -2.37 -1.84 -8.54
CA ILE A 130 -3.55 -2.12 -7.72
C ILE A 130 -4.71 -2.54 -8.62
N GLU A 131 -5.49 -3.53 -8.18
CA GLU A 131 -6.71 -3.94 -8.88
C GLU A 131 -7.73 -2.79 -8.91
N GLY A 132 -8.28 -2.50 -10.08
CA GLY A 132 -9.22 -1.39 -10.28
C GLY A 132 -8.56 -0.04 -10.59
N ASP A 133 -7.27 0.15 -10.30
CA ASP A 133 -6.52 1.34 -10.72
C ASP A 133 -5.06 1.01 -11.06
N SER A 134 -4.80 0.83 -12.36
CA SER A 134 -3.46 0.50 -12.85
C SER A 134 -2.43 1.63 -12.77
N SER A 135 -2.89 2.87 -12.51
CA SER A 135 -2.02 4.04 -12.36
C SER A 135 -1.32 4.06 -11.00
N VAL A 136 -1.91 3.39 -9.99
CA VAL A 136 -1.35 3.26 -8.65
C VAL A 136 -0.54 1.96 -8.58
N LYS A 137 0.69 2.06 -8.04
CA LYS A 137 1.58 0.93 -7.82
C LYS A 137 1.78 0.69 -6.33
N GLN A 138 1.70 -0.57 -5.94
CA GLN A 138 2.14 -1.07 -4.65
C GLN A 138 3.58 -1.54 -4.75
N ARG A 139 4.41 -1.16 -3.77
CA ARG A 139 5.81 -1.55 -3.70
C ARG A 139 5.97 -2.65 -2.65
N ILE A 140 6.39 -3.82 -3.07
CA ILE A 140 6.49 -5.01 -2.21
C ILE A 140 7.96 -5.39 -2.08
N LEU A 141 8.48 -5.37 -0.86
CA LEU A 141 9.88 -5.71 -0.56
C LEU A 141 10.13 -7.20 -0.76
N SER A 142 11.20 -7.52 -1.48
CA SER A 142 11.80 -8.85 -1.52
C SER A 142 13.08 -8.94 -0.68
N ARG A 143 13.64 -7.79 -0.28
CA ARG A 143 14.80 -7.69 0.61
C ARG A 143 14.84 -6.35 1.32
N LEU A 144 15.21 -6.35 2.59
CA LEU A 144 15.51 -5.15 3.36
C LEU A 144 16.69 -5.43 4.28
N THR A 145 17.77 -4.66 4.13
CA THR A 145 19.04 -4.87 4.86
C THR A 145 19.65 -3.55 5.30
N LEU A 146 20.21 -3.53 6.51
CA LEU A 146 21.09 -2.45 6.97
C LEU A 146 22.27 -2.32 5.99
N GLU A 147 22.57 -1.10 5.56
CA GLU A 147 23.78 -0.83 4.79
C GLU A 147 25.00 -0.90 5.73
N GLU A 148 25.86 -1.90 5.56
CA GLU A 148 27.12 -1.92 6.27
C GLU A 148 28.01 -0.80 5.75
N GLN A 149 28.31 0.17 6.62
CA GLN A 149 29.34 1.16 6.34
C GLN A 149 30.69 0.43 6.26
N GLY A 150 31.26 0.36 5.05
CA GLY A 150 32.56 -0.26 4.82
C GLY A 150 33.60 0.28 5.81
N SER A 151 34.22 -0.63 6.56
CA SER A 151 35.28 -0.34 7.54
C SER A 151 36.59 0.06 6.90
#